data_AF-A0A357GVG1-F1
#
_entry.id   AF-A0A357GVG1-F1
#
_cell.length_a   1.000
_cell.length_b   1.000
_cell.length_c   1.000
_cell.angle_alpha   90.00
_cell.angle_beta   90.00
_cell.angle_gamma   90.00
#
_symmetry.space_group_name_H-M   'P 1'
#
loop_
_entity.id
_entity.type
_entity.pdbx_description
1 polymer ?
#
loop_
_entity_poly.entity_id
_entity_poly.type
_entity_poly.pdbx_seq_one_letter_code
_entity_poly.pdbx_strand_id
1 'polypeptide(L)'
;MEIKILGTGCANCKKLEANVEKALEELSIETVVEKVTELPEIMSYGVLSVPAIVVDEKVLSSGIVLTVKEIKELLKDNDSSNLPSADNSKGCCSCCC
;
A
#
# COMPACT_ATOMS: atom_id res chain seq x y z
N MET A 1 0.41 -8.15 -8.02
CA MET A 1 0.04 -6.81 -7.55
C MET A 1 -1.04 -6.24 -8.42
N GLU A 2 -2.25 -6.28 -7.87
CA GLU A 2 -3.41 -5.53 -8.34
C GLU A 2 -3.88 -4.69 -7.16
N ILE A 3 -4.07 -3.38 -7.37
CA ILE A 3 -4.47 -2.47 -6.30
C ILE A 3 -5.90 -2.04 -6.59
N LYS A 4 -6.81 -2.23 -5.63
CA LYS A 4 -8.19 -1.76 -5.73
C LYS A 4 -8.48 -0.69 -4.69
N ILE A 5 -9.14 0.37 -5.11
CA ILE A 5 -9.59 1.45 -4.24
C ILE A 5 -11.11 1.37 -4.17
N LEU A 6 -11.61 0.97 -3.00
CA LEU A 6 -13.02 0.90 -2.69
C LEU A 6 -13.49 2.27 -2.19
N GLY A 7 -14.32 2.97 -2.96
CA GLY A 7 -14.73 4.31 -2.58
C GLY A 7 -15.88 4.90 -3.39
N THR A 8 -16.86 5.47 -2.68
CA THR A 8 -18.06 6.11 -3.24
C THR A 8 -17.83 7.56 -3.73
N GLY A 9 -16.59 7.95 -4.02
CA GLY A 9 -16.28 9.23 -4.68
C GLY A 9 -16.17 10.47 -3.78
N CYS A 10 -16.08 10.32 -2.46
CA CYS A 10 -15.83 11.45 -1.55
C CYS A 10 -14.45 12.11 -1.78
N ALA A 11 -14.28 13.35 -1.33
CA ALA A 11 -13.02 14.10 -1.46
C ALA A 11 -11.80 13.37 -0.87
N ASN A 12 -12.01 12.56 0.15
CA ASN A 12 -10.99 11.74 0.78
C ASN A 12 -10.55 10.54 -0.09
N CYS A 13 -11.46 9.93 -0.85
CA CYS A 13 -11.13 8.85 -1.81
C CYS A 13 -10.17 9.36 -2.88
N LYS A 14 -10.42 10.57 -3.43
CA LYS A 14 -9.55 11.18 -4.44
C LYS A 14 -8.14 11.46 -3.92
N LYS A 15 -8.02 11.87 -2.65
CA LYS A 15 -6.71 12.06 -2.01
C LYS A 15 -5.95 10.75 -1.85
N LEU A 16 -6.65 9.67 -1.48
CA LEU A 16 -6.04 8.35 -1.35
C LEU A 16 -5.52 7.86 -2.70
N GLU A 17 -6.33 7.96 -3.75
CA GLU A 17 -5.96 7.60 -5.13
C GLU A 17 -4.69 8.33 -5.59
N ALA A 18 -4.65 9.66 -5.45
CA ALA A 18 -3.47 10.44 -5.80
C ALA A 18 -2.21 10.08 -4.97
N ASN A 19 -2.39 9.63 -3.72
CA ASN A 19 -1.27 9.17 -2.90
C ASN A 19 -0.77 7.79 -3.35
N VAL A 20 -1.68 6.91 -3.79
CA VAL A 20 -1.33 5.58 -4.33
C VAL A 20 -0.56 5.75 -5.64
N GLU A 21 -1.05 6.55 -6.58
CA GLU A 21 -0.35 6.81 -7.84
C GLU A 21 1.08 7.32 -7.61
N LYS A 22 1.25 8.30 -6.72
CA LYS A 22 2.58 8.82 -6.35
C LYS A 22 3.47 7.75 -5.73
N ALA A 23 2.93 6.88 -4.87
CA ALA A 23 3.69 5.81 -4.25
C ALA A 23 4.19 4.80 -5.31
N LEU A 24 3.36 4.50 -6.31
CA LEU A 24 3.71 3.63 -7.43
C LEU A 24 4.78 4.24 -8.33
N GLU A 25 4.65 5.53 -8.67
CA GLU A 25 5.66 6.27 -9.43
C GLU A 25 7.01 6.29 -8.71
N GLU A 26 7.02 6.57 -7.40
CA GLU A 26 8.26 6.59 -6.60
C GLU A 26 8.92 5.21 -6.48
N LEU A 27 8.12 4.13 -6.48
CA LEU A 27 8.62 2.76 -6.44
C LEU A 27 8.93 2.20 -7.84
N SER A 28 8.58 2.93 -8.92
CA SER A 28 8.61 2.43 -10.30
C SER A 28 7.93 1.06 -10.47
N ILE A 29 6.79 0.88 -9.79
CA ILE A 29 5.95 -0.31 -9.92
C ILE A 29 4.79 0.03 -10.86
N GLU A 30 4.80 -0.54 -12.06
CA GLU A 30 3.65 -0.49 -12.96
C GLU A 30 2.63 -1.55 -12.55
N THR A 31 1.57 -1.11 -11.87
CA THR A 31 0.44 -1.95 -11.44
C THR A 31 -0.87 -1.28 -11.82
N VAL A 32 -1.93 -2.08 -11.97
CA VAL A 32 -3.27 -1.60 -12.24
C VAL A 32 -3.90 -1.09 -10.94
N VAL A 33 -4.38 0.16 -10.97
CA VAL A 33 -5.19 0.75 -9.90
C VAL A 33 -6.65 0.71 -10.35
N GLU A 34 -7.42 -0.22 -9.79
CA GLU A 34 -8.84 -0.39 -10.09
C GLU A 34 -9.70 0.34 -9.06
N LYS A 35 -10.60 1.21 -9.50
CA LYS A 35 -11.51 1.92 -8.62
C LYS A 35 -12.85 1.19 -8.55
N VAL A 36 -13.14 0.62 -7.39
CA VAL A 36 -14.38 -0.10 -7.15
C VAL A 36 -15.38 0.84 -6.49
N THR A 37 -16.42 1.20 -7.25
CA THR A 37 -17.56 2.00 -6.78
C THR A 37 -18.80 1.15 -6.50
N GLU A 38 -18.75 -0.12 -6.86
CA GLU A 38 -19.86 -1.06 -6.73
C GLU A 38 -20.04 -1.47 -5.27
N LEU A 39 -21.13 -1.00 -4.65
CA LEU A 39 -21.57 -1.42 -3.32
C LEU A 39 -21.55 -2.95 -3.09
N PRO A 40 -22.05 -3.81 -4.01
CA PRO A 40 -22.03 -5.27 -3.77
C PRO A 40 -20.62 -5.83 -3.65
N GLU A 41 -19.67 -5.29 -4.41
CA GLU A 41 -18.28 -5.73 -4.38
C GLU A 41 -17.59 -5.29 -3.08
N ILE A 42 -17.84 -4.05 -2.63
CA ILE A 42 -17.37 -3.53 -1.34
C ILE A 42 -17.87 -4.38 -0.16
N MET A 43 -19.15 -4.78 -0.19
CA MET A 43 -19.73 -5.64 0.84
C MET A 43 -19.13 -7.05 0.85
N SER A 44 -18.80 -7.62 -0.32
CA SER A 44 -18.10 -8.91 -0.41
C SER A 44 -16.74 -8.89 0.29
N TYR A 45 -16.03 -7.76 0.25
CA TYR A 45 -14.77 -7.58 0.99
C TYR A 45 -14.96 -7.32 2.50
N GLY A 46 -16.21 -7.21 2.99
CA GLY A 46 -16.50 -6.94 4.41
C GLY A 46 -16.13 -5.54 4.86
N VAL A 47 -15.95 -4.60 3.94
CA VAL A 47 -15.60 -3.21 4.25
C VAL A 47 -16.88 -2.44 4.59
N LEU A 48 -17.00 -2.03 5.85
CA LEU A 48 -18.13 -1.21 6.32
C LEU A 48 -17.89 0.29 6.14
N SER A 49 -16.63 0.70 6.04
CA SER A 49 -16.21 2.10 6.00
C SER A 49 -15.26 2.35 4.83
N VAL A 50 -15.71 3.14 3.86
CA VAL A 50 -14.89 3.65 2.75
C VAL A 50 -14.40 5.07 3.07
N PRO A 51 -13.21 5.49 2.62
CA PRO A 51 -12.33 4.84 1.64
C PRO A 51 -11.60 3.61 2.18
N ALA A 52 -11.44 2.58 1.34
CA ALA A 52 -10.61 1.42 1.64
C ALA A 52 -9.69 1.08 0.47
N ILE A 53 -8.54 0.49 0.79
CA ILE A 53 -7.53 0.05 -0.17
C ILE A 53 -7.34 -1.46 -0.03
N VAL A 54 -7.34 -2.14 -1.16
CA VAL A 54 -7.17 -3.57 -1.33
C VAL A 54 -5.95 -3.78 -2.21
N VAL A 55 -5.08 -4.72 -1.84
CA VAL A 55 -3.92 -5.12 -2.65
C VAL A 55 -3.92 -6.63 -2.74
N ASP A 56 -3.85 -7.18 -3.94
CA ASP A 56 -3.92 -8.63 -4.22
C ASP A 56 -5.11 -9.29 -3.47
N GLU A 57 -6.31 -8.73 -3.68
CA GLU A 57 -7.58 -9.14 -3.05
C GLU A 57 -7.65 -9.06 -1.51
N LYS A 58 -6.63 -8.48 -0.86
CA LYS A 58 -6.56 -8.31 0.60
C LYS A 58 -6.79 -6.87 1.01
N VAL A 59 -7.75 -6.64 1.91
CA VAL A 59 -8.00 -5.32 2.50
C VAL A 59 -6.83 -4.94 3.41
N LEU A 60 -6.09 -3.90 3.04
CA LEU A 60 -4.97 -3.40 3.85
C LEU A 60 -5.43 -2.33 4.85
N SER A 61 -6.34 -1.47 4.43
CA SER A 61 -6.86 -0.41 5.30
C SER A 61 -8.27 0.01 4.88
N SER A 62 -9.09 0.40 5.85
CA SER A 62 -10.46 0.86 5.65
C SER A 62 -10.80 2.01 6.59
N GLY A 63 -11.53 3.00 6.07
CA GLY A 63 -12.00 4.17 6.82
C GLY A 63 -10.96 5.27 7.06
N ILE A 64 -9.73 5.16 6.53
CA ILE A 64 -8.64 6.12 6.76
C ILE A 64 -7.93 6.44 5.44
N VAL A 65 -7.51 7.70 5.28
CA VAL A 65 -6.69 8.13 4.15
C VAL A 65 -5.22 7.89 4.48
N LEU A 66 -4.63 6.86 3.88
CA LEU A 66 -3.20 6.61 3.97
C LEU A 66 -2.38 7.67 3.23
N THR A 67 -1.19 7.91 3.74
CA THR A 67 -0.21 8.79 3.09
C THR A 67 0.67 7.99 2.12
N VAL A 68 1.36 8.69 1.22
CA VAL A 68 2.30 8.07 0.26
C VAL A 68 3.33 7.17 0.97
N LYS A 69 3.81 7.57 2.16
CA LYS A 69 4.77 6.77 2.94
C LYS A 69 4.17 5.44 3.39
N GLU A 70 3.01 5.48 4.02
CA GLU A 70 2.29 4.30 4.52
C GLU A 70 2.00 3.31 3.39
N ILE A 71 1.56 3.81 2.23
CA ILE A 71 1.28 2.99 1.06
C ILE A 71 2.55 2.29 0.57
N LYS A 72 3.68 3.01 0.53
CA LYS A 72 4.98 2.42 0.17
C LYS A 72 5.43 1.35 1.16
N GLU A 73 5.20 1.56 2.46
CA GLU A 73 5.53 0.57 3.50
C GLU A 73 4.66 -0.69 3.34
N LEU A 74 3.37 -0.53 3.11
CA LEU A 74 2.45 -1.63 2.85
C LEU A 74 2.79 -2.43 1.58
N LEU A 75 3.19 -1.75 0.51
CA LEU A 75 3.61 -2.40 -0.73
C LEU A 75 4.93 -3.17 -0.55
N LYS A 76 5.88 -2.61 0.22
CA LYS A 76 7.14 -3.29 0.55
C LYS A 76 6.94 -4.54 1.41
N ASP A 77 6.00 -4.51 2.35
CA ASP A 77 5.77 -5.62 3.29
C ASP A 77 5.17 -6.86 2.61
N ASN A 78 4.43 -6.68 1.50
CA ASN A 78 3.82 -7.78 0.74
C ASN A 78 4.77 -8.41 -0.31
N ASP A 79 5.93 -7.80 -0.59
CA ASP A 79 6.95 -8.39 -1.46
C ASP A 79 7.93 -9.24 -0.64
N SER A 80 7.50 -10.45 -0.31
CA SER A 80 8.44 -11.48 0.16
C SER A 80 9.19 -12.08 -1.03
N SER A 81 9.91 -11.26 -1.79
CA SER A 81 10.89 -11.73 -2.77
C SER A 81 11.93 -10.68 -3.16
N ASN A 82 12.97 -10.56 -2.32
CA ASN A 82 14.34 -10.10 -2.67
C ASN A 82 14.51 -8.57 -2.83
N LEU A 83 15.49 -7.84 -2.29
CA LEU A 83 16.89 -8.06 -1.91
C LEU A 83 17.24 -6.98 -0.83
N PRO A 84 18.48 -6.87 -0.35
CA PRO A 84 18.92 -7.09 1.01
C PRO A 84 19.23 -5.75 1.71
N SER A 85 19.94 -5.83 2.84
CA SER A 85 20.94 -4.83 3.22
C SER A 85 20.46 -3.40 3.48
N ALA A 86 20.09 -3.16 4.74
CA ALA A 86 20.68 -2.04 5.48
C ALA A 86 20.72 -2.32 6.99
N ASP A 87 21.29 -3.45 7.40
CA ASP A 87 22.05 -3.47 8.64
C ASP A 87 23.52 -3.43 8.24
N ASN A 88 24.05 -2.20 8.15
CA ASN A 88 25.48 -1.98 8.18
C ASN A 88 25.81 -1.61 9.63
N SER A 89 25.87 -2.62 10.49
CA SER A 89 26.56 -2.53 11.76
C SER A 89 28.06 -2.33 11.50
N LYS A 90 28.41 -1.05 11.31
CA LYS A 90 29.76 -0.53 11.45
C LYS A 90 30.18 -0.76 12.89
N GLY A 91 31.03 -1.75 13.10
CA GLY A 91 31.62 -2.06 14.40
C GLY A 91 32.96 -2.74 14.25
N CYS A 92 33.90 -2.09 13.57
CA CYS A 92 35.31 -2.45 13.63
C CYS A 92 35.80 -2.23 15.08
N CYS A 93 36.18 -3.30 15.75
CA CYS A 93 37.22 -3.31 16.78
C CYS A 93 37.71 -4.76 16.88
N SER A 94 38.83 -5.12 16.27
CA SER A 94 40.17 -4.86 16.83
C SER A 94 40.26 -5.23 18.31
N CYS A 95 40.25 -6.52 18.62
CA CYS A 95 40.92 -7.12 19.79
C CYS A 95 40.84 -8.64 19.61
N CYS A 96 41.94 -9.30 19.25
CA CYS A 96 42.81 -10.01 20.19
C CYS A 96 42.10 -11.16 20.90
N CYS A 97 42.28 -12.38 20.36
CA CYS A 97 42.81 -13.55 21.06
C CYS A 97 42.95 -14.71 20.08
#